data_AF-A0A218XHX9-F1
#
_entry.id   AF-A0A218XHX9-F1
#
_cell.length_a   1.000
_cell.length_b   1.000
_cell.length_c   1.000
_cell.angle_alpha   90.00
_cell.angle_beta   90.00
_cell.angle_gamma   90.00
#
_symmetry.space_group_name_H-M   'P 1'
#
loop_
_entity.id
_entity.type
_entity.pdbx_description
1 polymer ?
#
loop_
_entity_poly.entity_id
_entity_poly.type
_entity_poly.pdbx_seq_one_letter_code
_entity_poly.pdbx_strand_id
1 'polypeptide(L)' 'MKWKKVHKYILFKIDEKSRLVVVDKVGGPGEGYNDLAASLPDDDCRYAVFDFDFATVDRARSSSSHGETSS' A
#
# COMPACT_ATOMS: atom_id res chain seq x y z
N MET A 1 14.49 -14.78 2.81
CA MET A 1 13.32 -14.51 3.66
C MET A 1 12.26 -13.82 2.80
N LYS A 2 11.07 -14.42 2.62
CA LYS A 2 9.95 -13.78 1.90
C LYS A 2 9.25 -12.82 2.85
N TRP A 3 9.44 -11.52 2.70
CA TRP A 3 8.68 -10.50 3.42
C TRP A 3 7.23 -10.60 2.94
N LYS A 4 6.37 -11.28 3.70
CA LYS A 4 4.94 -11.27 3.42
C LYS A 4 4.48 -9.85 3.71
N LYS A 5 3.93 -9.14 2.71
CA LYS A 5 3.18 -7.91 2.97
C LYS A 5 1.96 -8.30 3.80
N VAL A 6 2.08 -8.20 5.13
CA VAL A 6 1.04 -8.64 6.07
C VAL A 6 -0.07 -7.59 6.18
N HIS A 7 0.26 -6.32 5.96
CA HIS A 7 -0.68 -5.21 6.09
C HIS A 7 -0.68 -4.35 4.84
N LYS A 8 -1.87 -4.10 4.29
CA LYS A 8 -2.07 -3.29 3.08
C LYS A 8 -2.26 -1.81 3.40
N TYR A 9 -2.81 -1.52 4.57
CA TYR A 9 -2.96 -0.15 5.04
C TYR A 9 -3.00 -0.07 6.56
N ILE A 10 -2.79 1.13 7.10
CA ILE A 10 -2.96 1.46 8.50
C ILE A 10 -3.71 2.80 8.58
N LEU A 11 -4.81 2.85 9.32
CA LEU A 11 -5.51 4.08 9.70
C LEU A 11 -5.02 4.54 11.06
N PHE A 12 -4.85 5.84 11.17
CA PHE A 12 -4.52 6.57 12.36
C PHE A 12 -5.59 7.62 12.62
N LYS A 13 -5.85 7.86 13.90
CA LYS A 13 -6.67 8.96 14.38
C LYS A 13 -5.94 9.73 15.46
N ILE A 14 -6.36 10.97 15.67
CA ILE A 14 -5.87 11.78 16.78
C ILE A 14 -6.87 11.61 17.92
N ASP A 15 -6.42 11.08 19.05
CA ASP A 15 -7.23 11.07 20.26
C ASP A 15 -7.18 12.47 20.89
N GLU A 16 -8.29 13.21 20.83
CA GLU A 16 -8.36 14.61 21.27
C GLU A 16 -8.09 14.78 22.77
N LYS A 17 -8.35 13.73 23.57
CA LYS A 17 -8.15 13.75 25.02
C LYS A 17 -6.67 13.68 25.39
N SER A 18 -5.93 12.77 24.76
CA SER A 18 -4.49 12.57 24.99
C SER A 18 -3.60 13.37 24.05
N ARG A 19 -4.16 13.94 22.98
CA ARG A 19 -3.46 14.62 21.87
C ARG A 19 -2.39 13.73 21.22
N LEU A 20 -2.66 12.42 21.16
CA LEU A 20 -1.76 11.43 20.58
C LEU A 20 -2.33 10.84 19.30
N VAL A 21 -1.45 10.49 18.37
CA VAL A 21 -1.79 9.70 17.20
C VAL A 21 -1.88 8.24 17.61
N VAL A 22 -3.04 7.63 17.43
CA VAL A 22 -3.30 6.23 17.77
C VAL A 22 -3.71 5.46 16.53
N VAL A 23 -3.37 4.17 16.51
CA VAL A 23 -3.81 3.25 15.45
C VAL A 23 -5.29 3.02 15.61
N ASP A 24 -6.04 3.24 14.54
CA ASP A 24 -7.46 3.02 14.50
C ASP A 24 -7.82 1.68 13.84
N LYS A 25 -7.21 1.38 12.69
CA LYS A 25 -7.41 0.11 11.98
C LYS A 25 -6.13 -0.31 11.26
N VAL A 26 -5.88 -1.63 11.22
CA VAL A 26 -4.83 -2.21 10.39
C VAL A 26 -5.48 -3.13 9.37
N GLY A 27 -5.32 -2.81 8.09
CA GLY A 27 -5.85 -3.61 6.99
C GLY A 27 -5.05 -4.90 6.80
N GLY A 28 -5.75 -6.02 6.69
CA GLY A 28 -5.15 -7.33 6.41
C GLY A 28 -4.52 -7.42 5.02
N PRO A 29 -3.85 -8.55 4.70
CA PRO A 29 -3.13 -8.72 3.44
C PRO A 29 -4.05 -8.83 2.22
N GLY A 30 -5.34 -9.12 2.43
CA GLY A 30 -6.37 -9.20 1.39
C GLY A 30 -7.26 -7.96 1.28
N GLU A 31 -7.09 -6.98 2.16
CA GLU A 31 -7.89 -5.75 2.11
C GLU A 31 -7.27 -4.75 1.12
N GLY A 32 -8.11 -4.14 0.30
CA GLY A 32 -7.71 -3.21 -0.76
C GLY A 32 -8.04 -1.75 -0.44
N TYR A 33 -7.96 -0.92 -1.48
CA TYR A 33 -8.30 0.50 -1.37
C TYR A 33 -9.77 0.72 -1.01
N ASN A 34 -10.69 -0.10 -1.55
CA ASN A 34 -12.11 0.02 -1.23
C ASN A 34 -12.41 -0.28 0.24
N ASP A 35 -11.73 -1.27 0.84
CA ASP A 35 -11.86 -1.58 2.27
C ASP A 35 -11.32 -0.45 3.15
N LEU A 36 -10.22 0.18 2.73
CA LEU A 36 -9.70 1.39 3.35
C LEU A 36 -10.76 2.51 3.29
N ALA A 37 -11.27 2.82 2.10
CA ALA A 37 -12.25 3.89 1.89
C ALA A 37 -13.54 3.67 2.70
N ALA A 38 -14.04 2.43 2.75
CA ALA A 38 -15.20 2.06 3.55
C ALA A 38 -14.94 2.11 5.08
N SER A 39 -13.67 2.14 5.49
CA SER A 39 -13.29 2.27 6.91
C SER A 39 -13.12 3.73 7.34
N LEU A 40 -13.15 4.67 6.40
CA LEU A 40 -13.09 6.10 6.71
C LEU A 40 -14.49 6.61 7.07
N PRO A 41 -14.66 7.28 8.22
CA PRO A 41 -15.92 7.94 8.56
C PRO A 41 -16.13 9.18 7.68
N ASP A 42 -17.38 9.48 7.31
CA ASP A 42 -17.73 10.67 6.50
C ASP A 42 -17.61 11.99 7.29
N ASP A 43 -17.80 11.93 8.61
CA ASP A 43 -17.88 13.12 9.49
C ASP A 43 -16.56 13.45 10.20
N ASP A 44 -15.51 12.64 10.07
CA ASP A 44 -14.27 12.78 10.84
C ASP A 44 -13.00 12.52 10.00
N CYS A 45 -11.97 13.32 10.24
CA CYS A 45 -10.72 13.25 9.48
C CYS A 45 -9.82 12.13 10.03
N ARG A 46 -9.45 11.18 9.17
CA ARG A 46 -8.48 10.13 9.50
C ARG A 46 -7.29 10.13 8.58
N TYR A 47 -6.13 9.79 9.14
CA TYR A 47 -4.88 9.66 8.41
C TYR A 47 -4.68 8.20 8.04
N ALA A 48 -4.36 7.90 6.79
CA ALA A 48 -4.10 6.52 6.39
C ALA A 48 -2.78 6.42 5.63
N VAL A 49 -2.04 5.34 5.91
CA VAL A 49 -0.89 4.91 5.12
C VAL A 49 -1.33 3.68 4.34
N PHE A 50 -1.21 3.72 3.01
CA PHE A 50 -1.57 2.61 2.14
C PHE A 50 -0.35 2.19 1.31
N ASP A 51 -0.04 0.90 1.33
CA ASP A 51 1.04 0.31 0.51
C ASP A 51 0.50 0.00 -0.90
N PHE A 52 0.63 0.98 -1.79
CA PHE A 52 0.23 0.86 -3.19
C PHE A 52 1.40 0.38 -4.05
N ASP A 53 1.34 -0.88 -4.51
CA ASP A 53 2.22 -1.39 -5.56
C ASP A 53 1.75 -0.85 -6.91
N PHE A 54 2.27 0.30 -7.33
CA PHE A 54 2.07 0.75 -8.71
C PHE A 54 3.16 0.17 -9.62
N ALA A 55 2.74 -0.58 -10.64
CA ALA A 55 3.65 -1.01 -11.70
C ALA A 55 3.86 0.15 -12.67
N THR A 56 5.07 0.71 -12.70
CA THR A 56 5.45 1.62 -13.78
C THR A 56 5.69 0.82 -15.06
N VAL A 57 5.12 1.29 -16.19
CA VAL A 57 5.23 0.66 -17.52
C VAL A 57 6.68 0.56 -18.03
N ASP A 58 7.63 1.24 -17.39
CA ASP A 58 9.02 1.33 -17.85
C ASP A 58 9.90 0.11 -17.51
N ARG A 59 9.46 -0.83 -16.65
CA ARG A 59 10.28 -2.01 -16.34
C ARG A 59 10.03 -3.20 -17.26
N ALA A 60 10.03 -2.94 -18.56
CA ALA A 60 10.18 -3.95 -19.60
C ALA A 60 11.28 -3.52 -20.56
N ARG A 61 12.55 -3.82 -20.22
CA ARG A 61 13.64 -4.10 -21.18
C ARG A 61 14.96 -4.40 -20.45
N SER A 62 15.12 -5.65 -20.06
CA SER A 62 16.41 -6.36 -20.24
C SER A 62 16.21 -7.84 -19.92
N SER A 63 15.57 -8.57 -20.82
CA SER A 63 15.76 -10.01 -20.95
C SER A 63 16.25 -10.28 -22.36
N SER A 64 17.57 -10.40 -22.48
CA SER A 64 18.30 -11.23 -23.47
C SER A 64 17.49 -11.77 -24.67
N SER A 65 17.50 -11.07 -25.79
CA SER A 65 17.44 -11.67 -27.13
C SER A 65 18.88 -11.71 -27.64
N HIS A 66 19.56 -12.85 -27.52
CA HIS A 66 19.76 -13.84 -28.59
C HIS A 66 20.43 -13.27 -29.84
N GLY A 67 21.53 -13.94 -30.21
CA GLY A 67 22.62 -13.41 -31.01
C GLY A 67 22.31 -13.09 -32.46
N GLU A 68 23.13 -12.19 -32.99
CA GLU A 68 23.38 -12.05 -34.41
C GLU A 68 24.83 -12.47 -34.68
N THR A 69 24.97 -13.57 -35.43
CA THR A 69 26.18 -13.96 -36.14
C THR A 69 26.42 -12.94 -37.25
N SER A 70 27.55 -12.22 -37.21
CA SER A 70 28.07 -11.54 -38.40
C SER A 70 29.01 -12.48 -39.15
N SER A 71 28.68 -12.72 -40.41
CA SER A 71 29.59 -13.18 -41.47
C SER A 71 30.73 -12.20 -41.72
#